data_AF-A0A015KBU9-F1
#
_entry.id   AF-A0A015KBU9-F1
#
_cell.length_a   1.000
_cell.length_b   1.000
_cell.length_c   1.000
_cell.angle_alpha   90.00
_cell.angle_beta   90.00
_cell.angle_gamma   90.00
#
_symmetry.space_group_name_H-M   'P 1'
#
loop_
_entity.id
_entity.type
_entity.pdbx_description
1 polymer ?
#
loop_
_entity_poly.entity_id
_entity_poly.type
_entity_poly.pdbx_seq_one_letter_code
_entity_poly.pdbx_strand_id
1 'polypeptide(L)'
;MEEDSTYPTSRFIKLYDKKRTFYYKIIKEGIYPLTNQLHYTRNPKHPIPHNYIVETQYGKANHIVKCSINYVEGKPLFKVNFGENFAKDEFCE
;
A
#
# COMPACT_ATOMS: atom_id res chain seq x y z
N MET A 1 3.31 15.81 5.71
CA MET A 1 2.84 14.47 6.08
C MET A 1 3.97 13.78 6.82
N GLU A 2 3.69 13.38 8.04
CA GLU A 2 4.61 12.76 8.98
C GLU A 2 4.18 11.30 9.20
N GLU A 3 5.15 10.43 9.44
CA GLU A 3 4.93 9.02 9.77
C GLU A 3 5.24 8.80 11.26
N ASP A 4 4.30 8.17 11.97
CA ASP A 4 4.49 7.63 13.31
C ASP A 4 4.32 6.11 13.25
N SER A 5 5.46 5.42 13.27
CA SER A 5 5.54 3.97 13.19
C SER A 5 6.75 3.44 13.96
N THR A 6 6.67 2.18 14.41
CA THR A 6 7.79 1.43 14.99
C THR A 6 8.18 0.26 14.09
N TYR A 7 7.92 0.37 12.78
CA TYR A 7 8.24 -0.66 11.82
C TYR A 7 9.77 -0.89 11.78
N PRO A 8 10.26 -2.15 11.71
CA PRO A 8 9.52 -3.39 11.47
C PRO A 8 8.92 -4.08 12.70
N THR A 9 9.10 -3.56 13.92
CA THR A 9 8.56 -4.15 15.15
C THR A 9 7.04 -4.19 15.15
N SER A 10 6.40 -3.13 14.67
CA SER A 10 4.95 -3.07 14.45
C SER A 10 4.64 -2.95 12.96
N ARG A 11 3.62 -3.67 12.50
CA ARG A 11 3.08 -3.59 11.13
C ARG A 11 2.05 -2.48 10.96
N PHE A 12 1.77 -1.71 12.01
CA PHE A 12 0.86 -0.59 11.97
C PHE A 12 1.64 0.71 11.74
N ILE A 13 1.25 1.43 10.70
CA ILE A 13 1.84 2.71 10.32
C ILE A 13 0.74 3.76 10.37
N LYS A 14 1.01 4.88 11.05
CA LYS A 14 0.14 6.03 11.08
C LYS A 14 0.78 7.17 10.28
N LEU A 15 0.14 7.56 9.19
CA LEU A 15 0.56 8.70 8.39
C LEU A 15 -0.40 9.85 8.63
N TYR A 16 0.09 11.01 9.05
CA TYR A 16 -0.78 12.14 9.35
C TYR A 16 -0.20 13.47 8.90
N ASP A 17 -1.09 14.44 8.76
CA ASP A 17 -0.78 15.84 8.52
C ASP A 17 -1.79 16.69 9.32
N LYS A 18 -1.74 18.02 9.25
CA LYS A 18 -2.61 18.92 10.02
C LYS A 18 -4.10 18.70 9.78
N LYS A 19 -4.48 18.08 8.66
CA LYS A 19 -5.88 17.91 8.23
C LYS A 19 -6.34 16.45 8.14
N ARG A 20 -5.45 15.48 8.03
CA ARG A 20 -5.79 14.10 7.67
C ARG A 20 -4.90 13.13 8.40
N THR A 21 -5.46 12.00 8.82
CA THR A 21 -4.73 10.87 9.39
C THR A 21 -5.15 9.62 8.63
N PHE A 22 -4.17 8.80 8.29
CA PHE A 22 -4.31 7.54 7.59
C PHE A 22 -3.68 6.44 8.44
N TYR A 23 -4.38 5.32 8.52
CA TYR A 23 -3.90 4.14 9.22
C TYR A 23 -3.64 3.06 8.19
N TYR A 24 -2.44 2.49 8.22
CA TYR A 24 -2.05 1.39 7.37
C TYR A 24 -1.65 0.21 8.24
N LYS A 25 -2.03 -0.98 7.79
CA LYS A 25 -1.62 -2.24 8.39
C LYS A 25 -0.97 -3.09 7.32
N ILE A 26 0.31 -3.42 7.50
CA ILE A 26 1.04 -4.30 6.60
C ILE A 26 0.56 -5.73 6.85
N ILE A 27 -0.10 -6.32 5.86
CA ILE A 27 -0.54 -7.72 5.89
C ILE A 27 0.57 -8.62 5.39
N LYS A 28 1.21 -8.22 4.29
CA LYS A 28 2.29 -8.96 3.67
C LYS A 28 3.39 -8.01 3.21
N GLU A 29 4.60 -8.28 3.68
CA GLU A 29 5.80 -7.60 3.21
C GLU A 29 6.13 -8.07 1.79
N GLY A 30 6.44 -7.12 0.93
CA GLY A 30 6.80 -7.42 -0.44
C GLY A 30 8.31 -7.56 -0.60
N ILE A 31 8.72 -8.14 -1.72
CA ILE A 31 10.14 -8.33 -2.07
C ILE A 31 10.49 -7.34 -3.17
N TYR A 32 11.60 -6.64 -3.03
CA TYR A 32 12.06 -5.76 -4.11
C TYR A 32 12.54 -6.60 -5.30
N PRO A 33 12.00 -6.36 -6.51
CA PRO A 33 12.48 -7.05 -7.71
C PRO A 33 13.92 -6.66 -8.02
N LEU A 34 14.57 -7.47 -8.87
CA LEU A 34 15.92 -7.19 -9.37
C LEU A 34 16.00 -5.78 -9.99
N THR A 35 17.17 -5.15 -9.89
CA THR A 35 17.40 -3.74 -10.27
C THR A 35 16.90 -3.39 -11.68
N ASN A 36 16.95 -4.33 -12.63
CA ASN A 36 16.55 -4.10 -14.02
C ASN A 36 15.02 -3.98 -14.21
N GLN A 37 14.23 -4.36 -13.20
CA GLN A 37 12.77 -4.32 -13.20
C GLN A 37 12.22 -3.46 -12.04
N LEU A 38 13.08 -2.72 -11.34
CA LEU A 38 12.70 -1.96 -10.16
C LEU A 38 12.08 -0.62 -10.56
N HIS A 39 10.82 -0.43 -10.18
CA HIS A 39 10.12 0.85 -10.35
C HIS A 39 10.17 1.65 -9.05
N TYR A 40 10.03 2.97 -9.18
CA TYR A 40 10.11 3.90 -8.06
C TYR A 40 8.88 4.80 -7.99
N THR A 41 8.50 5.19 -6.78
CA THR A 41 7.48 6.22 -6.57
C THR A 41 7.97 7.57 -7.11
N ARG A 42 7.02 8.44 -7.45
CA ARG A 42 7.32 9.70 -8.16
C ARG A 42 8.17 10.67 -7.33
N ASN A 43 7.79 10.93 -6.08
CA ASN A 43 8.53 11.75 -5.11
C ASN A 43 7.95 11.57 -3.70
N PRO A 44 8.77 11.30 -2.66
CA PRO A 44 10.16 10.83 -2.74
C PRO A 44 10.28 9.53 -3.55
N LYS A 45 11.47 9.27 -4.10
CA LYS A 45 11.74 8.06 -4.89
C LYS A 45 12.02 6.86 -3.97
N HIS A 46 10.99 6.07 -3.70
CA HIS A 46 11.10 4.81 -2.98
C HIS A 46 10.92 3.63 -3.93
N PRO A 47 11.71 2.56 -3.79
CA PRO A 47 11.53 1.35 -4.57
C PRO A 47 10.14 0.75 -4.31
N ILE A 48 9.49 0.26 -5.35
CA ILE A 48 8.16 -0.34 -5.25
C ILE A 48 8.32 -1.86 -5.07
N PRO A 49 7.85 -2.44 -3.96
CA PRO A 49 7.97 -3.88 -3.71
C PRO A 49 6.97 -4.71 -4.53
N HIS A 50 7.35 -5.94 -4.84
CA HIS A 50 6.47 -6.96 -5.43
C HIS A 50 5.73 -7.75 -4.34
N ASN A 51 4.47 -8.10 -4.59
CA ASN A 51 3.61 -8.91 -3.71
C ASN A 51 3.39 -8.28 -2.32
N TYR A 52 3.37 -6.95 -2.29
CA TYR A 52 3.11 -6.17 -1.08
C TYR A 52 1.61 -6.00 -0.88
N ILE A 53 1.13 -6.20 0.35
CA ILE A 53 -0.29 -6.13 0.68
C ILE A 53 -0.47 -5.32 1.96
N VAL A 54 -1.33 -4.31 1.88
CA VAL A 54 -1.70 -3.46 3.01
C VAL A 54 -3.21 -3.34 3.14
N GLU A 55 -3.67 -3.17 4.37
CA GLU A 55 -5.03 -2.72 4.67
C GLU A 55 -5.00 -1.27 5.10
N THR A 56 -5.97 -0.50 4.64
CA THR A 56 -6.17 0.88 5.06
C THR A 56 -7.66 1.21 5.18
N GLN A 57 -7.97 2.34 5.80
CA GLN A 57 -9.34 2.81 5.98
C GLN A 57 -9.66 3.86 4.93
N TYR A 58 -10.83 3.74 4.31
CA TYR A 58 -11.31 4.66 3.28
C TYR A 58 -12.70 5.22 3.61
N GLY A 59 -12.87 6.51 3.34
CA GLY A 59 -14.14 7.21 3.50
C GLY A 59 -14.51 7.54 4.95
N LYS A 60 -15.63 8.25 5.13
CA LYS A 60 -16.10 8.70 6.45
C LYS A 60 -16.61 7.56 7.33
N ALA A 61 -16.99 6.44 6.72
CA ALA A 61 -17.48 5.25 7.41
C ALA A 61 -16.35 4.26 7.77
N ASN A 62 -15.08 4.64 7.58
CA ASN A 62 -13.90 3.82 7.86
C ASN A 62 -13.98 2.43 7.23
N HIS A 63 -14.42 2.35 5.97
CA HIS A 63 -14.44 1.08 5.26
C HIS A 63 -13.01 0.55 5.11
N ILE A 64 -12.81 -0.72 5.43
CA ILE A 64 -11.50 -1.35 5.26
C ILE A 64 -11.34 -1.69 3.79
N VAL A 65 -10.27 -1.19 3.19
CA VAL A 65 -9.86 -1.52 1.83
C VAL A 65 -8.49 -2.19 1.88
N LYS A 66 -8.28 -3.13 0.97
CA LYS A 66 -7.03 -3.88 0.86
C LYS A 66 -6.35 -3.49 -0.43
N CYS A 67 -5.15 -2.95 -0.35
CA CYS A 67 -4.35 -2.58 -1.51
C CYS A 67 -3.26 -3.62 -1.69
N SER A 68 -3.01 -4.02 -2.93
CA SER A 68 -1.93 -4.93 -3.28
C SER A 68 -1.13 -4.40 -4.47
N ILE A 69 0.17 -4.70 -4.46
CA ILE A 69 1.10 -4.36 -5.52
C ILE A 69 1.68 -5.66 -6.05
N ASN A 70 1.47 -5.93 -7.33
CA ASN A 70 2.02 -7.10 -8.02
C ASN A 70 2.78 -6.63 -9.24
N TYR A 71 3.86 -7.30 -9.61
CA TYR A 71 4.55 -7.01 -10.86
C TYR A 71 4.06 -7.97 -11.92
N VAL A 72 3.61 -7.43 -13.05
CA VAL A 72 3.19 -8.18 -14.23
C VAL A 72 4.00 -7.64 -15.40
N GLU A 73 4.73 -8.52 -16.10
CA GLU A 73 5.59 -8.17 -17.23
C GLU A 73 6.59 -7.03 -16.93
N GLY A 74 7.12 -6.99 -15.70
CA GLY A 74 8.09 -5.99 -15.27
C GLY A 74 7.51 -4.61 -14.94
N LYS A 75 6.19 -4.47 -14.84
CA LYS A 75 5.51 -3.24 -14.39
C LYS A 75 4.72 -3.48 -13.10
N PRO A 76 4.74 -2.55 -12.13
CA PRO A 76 3.90 -2.64 -10.94
C PRO A 76 2.44 -2.39 -11.32
N LEU A 77 1.59 -3.32 -10.96
CA LEU A 77 0.14 -3.27 -11.05
C LEU A 77 -0.42 -3.05 -9.64
N PHE A 78 -1.15 -1.95 -9.48
CA PHE A 78 -1.81 -1.61 -8.23
C PHE A 78 -3.24 -2.09 -8.27
N LYS A 79 -3.66 -2.84 -7.25
CA LYS A 79 -5.01 -3.37 -7.12
C LYS A 79 -5.60 -2.98 -5.78
N VAL A 80 -6.78 -2.41 -5.81
CA VAL A 80 -7.56 -2.06 -4.61
C VAL A 80 -8.76 -2.97 -4.53
N ASN A 81 -8.88 -3.72 -3.44
CA ASN A 81 -10.04 -4.52 -3.12
C ASN A 81 -10.91 -3.83 -2.06
N PHE A 82 -12.21 -3.80 -2.28
CA PHE A 82 -13.20 -3.17 -1.41
C PHE A 82 -14.55 -3.91 -1.43
N GLY A 83 -15.49 -3.50 -0.58
CA GLY A 83 -16.79 -4.17 -0.41
C GLY A 83 -16.77 -5.31 0.60
N GLU A 84 -17.94 -5.96 0.79
CA GLU A 84 -18.06 -7.09 1.72
C GLU A 84 -17.06 -8.19 1.37
N ASN A 85 -16.27 -8.61 2.36
CA ASN A 85 -15.20 -9.60 2.19
C ASN A 85 -14.22 -9.31 1.04
N PHE A 86 -14.01 -8.02 0.69
CA PHE A 86 -13.12 -7.61 -0.41
C PHE A 86 -13.53 -8.15 -1.80
N ALA A 87 -14.82 -8.39 -2.00
CA ALA A 87 -15.36 -9.02 -3.21
C ALA A 87 -15.28 -8.15 -4.47
N LYS A 88 -15.10 -6.83 -4.35
CA LYS A 88 -14.90 -5.94 -5.48
C LYS A 88 -13.44 -5.57 -5.61
N ASP A 89 -12.99 -5.38 -6.84
CA ASP A 89 -11.65 -4.90 -7.09
C ASP A 89 -11.54 -3.96 -8.27
N GLU A 90 -10.57 -3.06 -8.17
CA GLU A 90 -10.26 -2.05 -9.17
C GLU A 90 -8.75 -1.98 -9.36
N PHE A 91 -8.32 -1.90 -10.62
CA PHE A 91 -6.91 -1.73 -10.99
C PHE A 91 -6.64 -0.24 -11.20
N CYS A 92 -5.53 0.25 -10.64
CA CYS A 92 -5.09 1.61 -10.87
C CYS A 92 -3.90 1.59 -11.85
N GLU A 93 -4.00 2.36 -12.93
CA GLU A 93 -2.91 2.65 -13.87
C GLU A 93 -2.07 3.86 -13.45
#